data_AF-A0A106BVZ3-F1
#
_entry.id   AF-A0A106BVZ3-F1
#
_cell.length_a   1.000
_cell.length_b   1.000
_cell.length_c   1.000
_cell.angle_alpha   90.00
_cell.angle_beta   90.00
_cell.angle_gamma   90.00
#
_symmetry.space_group_name_H-M   'P 1'
#
loop_
_entity.id
_entity.type
_entity.pdbx_description
1 polymer ?
#
loop_
_entity_poly.entity_id
_entity_poly.type
_entity_poly.pdbx_seq_one_letter_code
_entity_poly.pdbx_strand_id
1 'polypeptide(L)'
;MTSEHYLNTGQRTCHADDGRELACEGSGQDASFAVGIPWPEPRFDVRDDEVMDGLTGLIWCRSAGLAEFPLTWQEALDFVAAMNREQRFGQRDWRMPNRRELRSLLSLQTRLPALPERHPFIDVFNGWYWTSTTAAISPAHAWYVALDGARMFYGGKDQSFMLWPVRGEGLGVVPRTGQSLCYDAAGNVMSCVGSGQDGEWRVGAPWPEPRFEMLQDGVLDRLTRLLWHRSANLTPQPVVWREALAAVAKLNQAGEGSAWRLPTINELESLVDCAVHSPALPAGHPFADVLDIYWSSSTSLFEPDWAWALYLEKGATGVGQKRFAEFSVWAVATAD
;
A
#
# COMPACT_ATOMS: atom_id res chain seq x y z
N MET A 1 -0.50 -14.85 17.35
CA MET A 1 -1.47 -14.03 16.61
C MET A 1 -0.92 -13.85 15.22
N THR A 2 -1.50 -14.50 14.22
CA THR A 2 -1.06 -14.38 12.83
C THR A 2 -1.61 -13.07 12.29
N SER A 3 -0.73 -12.15 11.89
CA SER A 3 -1.14 -10.97 11.11
C SER A 3 -1.88 -11.43 9.87
N GLU A 4 -3.08 -10.93 9.63
CA GLU A 4 -3.87 -11.25 8.45
C GLU A 4 -3.87 -10.04 7.52
N HIS A 5 -3.63 -10.27 6.23
CA HIS A 5 -3.88 -9.30 5.16
C HIS A 5 -3.13 -7.93 5.19
N TYR A 6 -2.02 -7.81 5.92
CA TYR A 6 -1.05 -6.71 5.76
C TYR A 6 0.40 -7.22 5.85
N LEU A 7 1.29 -6.62 5.05
CA LEU A 7 2.66 -7.09 4.85
C LEU A 7 3.65 -6.28 5.68
N ASN A 8 4.73 -6.93 6.13
CA ASN A 8 5.90 -6.23 6.66
C ASN A 8 6.48 -5.29 5.59
N THR A 9 6.92 -4.09 6.00
CA THR A 9 7.44 -3.05 5.08
C THR A 9 8.85 -3.32 4.56
N GLY A 10 9.56 -4.26 5.18
CA GLY A 10 10.97 -4.58 4.95
C GLY A 10 11.93 -3.65 5.70
N GLN A 11 11.44 -2.64 6.42
CA GLN A 11 12.27 -1.65 7.11
C GLN A 11 13.04 -2.27 8.27
N ARG A 12 14.33 -1.94 8.35
CA ARG A 12 15.31 -2.47 9.32
C ARG A 12 16.03 -1.37 10.10
N THR A 13 16.06 -0.13 9.58
CA THR A 13 16.75 1.00 10.21
C THR A 13 15.76 2.04 10.72
N CYS A 14 16.14 2.74 11.79
CA CYS A 14 15.38 3.81 12.41
C CYS A 14 16.13 5.13 12.30
N HIS A 15 15.41 6.24 12.11
CA HIS A 15 16.02 7.54 11.79
C HIS A 15 15.38 8.67 12.59
N ALA A 16 16.20 9.60 13.07
CA ALA A 16 15.75 10.85 13.69
C ALA A 16 15.12 11.80 12.66
N ASP A 17 14.60 12.92 13.15
CA ASP A 17 14.00 13.99 12.33
C ASP A 17 14.97 14.67 11.36
N ASP A 18 16.27 14.60 11.62
CA ASP A 18 17.34 15.08 10.74
C ASP A 18 17.83 14.01 9.74
N GLY A 19 17.19 12.83 9.75
CA GLY A 19 17.54 11.69 8.91
C GLY A 19 18.69 10.83 9.42
N ARG A 20 19.36 11.23 10.51
CA ARG A 20 20.44 10.43 11.09
C ARG A 20 19.90 9.12 11.66
N GLU A 21 20.58 8.02 11.35
CA GLU A 21 20.25 6.72 11.90
C GLU A 21 20.41 6.68 13.43
N LEU A 22 19.51 5.94 14.09
CA LEU A 22 19.49 5.71 15.54
C LEU A 22 19.11 4.26 15.85
N ALA A 23 19.34 3.84 17.09
CA ALA A 23 18.95 2.52 17.55
C ALA A 23 17.42 2.36 17.55
N CYS A 24 16.91 1.28 16.95
CA CYS A 24 15.47 1.06 16.87
C CYS A 24 14.81 0.73 18.20
N GLU A 25 15.55 0.15 19.15
CA GLU A 25 15.01 -0.24 20.46
C GLU A 25 14.38 0.97 21.17
N GLY A 26 13.10 0.85 21.52
CA GLY A 26 12.35 1.91 22.20
C GLY A 26 12.03 3.14 21.35
N SER A 27 12.35 3.14 20.05
CA SER A 27 12.11 4.29 19.16
C SER A 27 10.63 4.48 18.78
N GLY A 28 9.83 3.41 18.84
CA GLY A 28 8.44 3.39 18.36
C GLY A 28 8.29 3.45 16.83
N GLN A 29 9.40 3.31 16.08
CA GLN A 29 9.40 3.30 14.62
C GLN A 29 9.10 1.90 14.06
N ASP A 30 8.71 1.82 12.79
CA ASP A 30 8.33 0.59 12.09
C ASP A 30 9.34 -0.56 12.29
N ALA A 31 10.63 -0.29 12.04
CA ALA A 31 11.71 -1.27 12.21
C ALA A 31 11.90 -1.77 13.66
N SER A 32 11.35 -1.09 14.67
CA SER A 32 11.40 -1.55 16.06
C SER A 32 10.41 -2.68 16.36
N PHE A 33 9.35 -2.82 15.53
CA PHE A 33 8.31 -3.83 15.73
C PHE A 33 8.35 -4.93 14.67
N ALA A 34 8.75 -4.60 13.44
CA ALA A 34 8.75 -5.53 12.30
C ALA A 34 7.40 -6.27 12.11
N VAL A 35 6.29 -5.56 12.29
CA VAL A 35 4.92 -6.11 12.23
C VAL A 35 4.50 -6.48 10.81
N GLY A 36 3.42 -7.25 10.70
CA GLY A 36 2.89 -7.75 9.43
C GLY A 36 3.49 -9.09 9.03
N ILE A 37 2.98 -9.63 7.91
CA ILE A 37 3.41 -10.93 7.41
C ILE A 37 4.90 -10.85 7.05
N PRO A 38 5.78 -11.64 7.70
CA PRO A 38 7.21 -11.59 7.45
C PRO A 38 7.54 -12.12 6.07
N TRP A 39 8.61 -11.61 5.47
CA TRP A 39 9.03 -12.07 4.15
C TRP A 39 9.70 -13.44 4.26
N PRO A 40 9.36 -14.41 3.38
CA PRO A 40 10.06 -15.68 3.32
C PRO A 40 11.49 -15.50 2.77
N GLU A 41 12.39 -16.41 3.13
CA GLU A 41 13.75 -16.48 2.60
C GLU A 41 14.00 -17.90 2.03
N PRO A 42 14.26 -18.04 0.72
CA PRO A 42 14.22 -16.99 -0.30
C PRO A 42 12.79 -16.49 -0.58
N ARG A 43 12.66 -15.20 -0.92
CA ARG A 43 11.35 -14.62 -1.28
C ARG A 43 10.92 -14.96 -2.71
N PHE A 44 11.85 -14.89 -3.66
CA PHE A 44 11.54 -14.99 -5.08
C PHE A 44 12.11 -16.28 -5.69
N ASP A 45 11.27 -16.97 -6.47
CA ASP A 45 11.63 -18.17 -7.23
C ASP A 45 11.57 -17.84 -8.74
N VAL A 46 12.71 -17.94 -9.43
CA VAL A 46 12.83 -17.58 -10.86
C VAL A 46 12.53 -18.79 -11.73
N ARG A 47 11.60 -18.61 -12.68
CA ARG A 47 11.16 -19.64 -13.63
C ARG A 47 11.20 -19.06 -15.03
N ASP A 48 12.36 -19.13 -15.66
CA ASP A 48 12.64 -18.53 -16.98
C ASP A 48 12.31 -17.02 -17.03
N ASP A 49 11.21 -16.66 -17.69
CA ASP A 49 10.70 -15.29 -17.86
C ASP A 49 9.70 -14.87 -16.77
N GLU A 50 9.42 -15.74 -15.81
CA GLU A 50 8.51 -15.54 -14.69
C GLU A 50 9.26 -15.53 -13.35
N VAL A 51 8.71 -14.82 -12.37
CA VAL A 51 9.19 -14.82 -10.99
C VAL A 51 7.99 -15.04 -10.07
N MET A 52 8.01 -16.13 -9.32
CA MET A 52 7.02 -16.40 -8.28
C MET A 52 7.45 -15.70 -6.98
N ASP A 53 6.58 -14.84 -6.44
CA ASP A 53 6.76 -14.20 -5.15
C ASP A 53 6.20 -15.10 -4.05
N GLY A 54 7.08 -15.73 -3.27
CA GLY A 54 6.70 -16.61 -2.15
C GLY A 54 5.97 -15.90 -1.02
N LEU A 55 6.05 -14.56 -0.92
CA LEU A 55 5.27 -13.81 0.06
C LEU A 55 3.79 -13.78 -0.31
N THR A 56 3.50 -13.52 -1.58
CA THR A 56 2.13 -13.26 -2.06
C THR A 56 1.52 -14.40 -2.86
N GLY A 57 2.32 -15.34 -3.35
CA GLY A 57 1.95 -16.35 -4.32
C GLY A 57 1.67 -15.81 -5.74
N LEU A 58 1.87 -14.50 -5.96
CA LEU A 58 1.71 -13.90 -7.28
C LEU A 58 2.91 -14.23 -8.17
N ILE A 59 2.66 -14.35 -9.47
CA ILE A 59 3.69 -14.59 -10.47
C ILE A 59 3.82 -13.33 -11.34
N TRP A 60 5.03 -12.82 -11.44
CA TRP A 60 5.36 -11.57 -12.11
C TRP A 60 6.21 -11.86 -13.35
N CYS A 61 6.08 -11.05 -14.39
CA CYS A 61 7.08 -11.05 -15.45
C CYS A 61 8.44 -10.68 -14.86
N ARG A 62 9.50 -11.40 -15.25
CA ARG A 62 10.87 -11.14 -14.79
C ARG A 62 11.40 -9.79 -15.29
N SER A 63 11.08 -9.44 -16.54
CA SER A 63 11.33 -8.09 -17.06
C SER A 63 10.20 -7.16 -16.65
N ALA A 64 10.53 -6.13 -15.87
CA ALA A 64 9.62 -5.04 -15.53
C ALA A 64 9.48 -4.03 -16.68
N GLY A 65 10.26 -4.16 -17.76
CA GLY A 65 10.26 -3.28 -18.92
C GLY A 65 9.63 -3.93 -20.16
N LEU A 66 8.69 -4.86 -19.99
CA LEU A 66 8.25 -5.77 -21.08
C LEU A 66 7.65 -5.05 -22.31
N ALA A 67 7.05 -3.87 -22.12
CA ALA A 67 6.52 -3.04 -23.19
C ALA A 67 7.58 -2.15 -23.87
N GLU A 68 8.83 -2.16 -23.36
CA GLU A 68 9.99 -1.34 -23.73
C GLU A 68 9.81 0.18 -23.54
N PHE A 69 8.66 0.71 -23.92
CA PHE A 69 8.29 2.12 -23.81
C PHE A 69 7.08 2.32 -22.89
N PRO A 70 6.96 3.49 -22.24
CA PRO A 70 5.77 3.85 -21.48
C PRO A 70 4.51 3.81 -22.35
N LEU A 71 3.42 3.35 -21.77
CA LEU A 71 2.11 3.21 -22.43
C LEU A 71 1.08 4.09 -21.72
N THR A 72 0.11 4.61 -22.46
CA THR A 72 -1.12 5.12 -21.85
C THR A 72 -1.83 4.01 -21.06
N TRP A 73 -2.72 4.40 -20.14
CA TRP A 73 -3.34 3.42 -19.27
C TRP A 73 -4.16 2.39 -20.05
N GLN A 74 -4.89 2.82 -21.09
CA GLN A 74 -5.63 1.92 -21.97
C GLN A 74 -4.70 1.05 -22.83
N GLU A 75 -3.64 1.62 -23.40
CA GLU A 75 -2.66 0.84 -24.16
C GLU A 75 -2.00 -0.25 -23.31
N ALA A 76 -1.77 0.00 -22.02
CA ALA A 76 -1.24 -0.99 -21.10
C ALA A 76 -2.22 -2.13 -20.81
N LEU A 77 -3.53 -1.85 -20.69
CA LEU A 77 -4.56 -2.89 -20.60
C LEU A 77 -4.66 -3.72 -21.89
N ASP A 78 -4.61 -3.05 -23.04
CA ASP A 78 -4.65 -3.68 -24.37
C ASP A 78 -3.41 -4.55 -24.63
N PHE A 79 -2.23 -4.11 -24.15
CA PHE A 79 -0.98 -4.86 -24.20
C PHE A 79 -1.12 -6.18 -23.44
N VAL A 80 -1.67 -6.15 -22.22
CA VAL A 80 -1.90 -7.38 -21.46
C VAL A 80 -2.93 -8.29 -22.12
N ALA A 81 -4.00 -7.72 -22.70
CA ALA A 81 -4.96 -8.50 -23.47
C ALA A 81 -4.29 -9.18 -24.69
N ALA A 82 -3.33 -8.52 -25.35
CA ALA A 82 -2.53 -9.11 -26.42
C ALA A 82 -1.65 -10.26 -25.91
N MET A 83 -0.95 -10.06 -24.79
CA MET A 83 -0.14 -11.13 -24.15
C MET A 83 -0.96 -12.39 -23.91
N ASN A 84 -2.20 -12.25 -23.44
CA ASN A 84 -3.09 -13.39 -23.18
C ASN A 84 -3.59 -14.09 -24.45
N ARG A 85 -3.84 -13.34 -25.52
CA ARG A 85 -4.20 -13.93 -26.83
C ARG A 85 -3.03 -14.73 -27.42
N GLU A 86 -1.83 -14.17 -27.31
CA GLU A 86 -0.58 -14.75 -27.82
C GLU A 86 -0.04 -15.90 -26.96
N GLN A 87 -0.62 -16.10 -25.77
CA GLN A 87 -0.14 -17.06 -24.77
C GLN A 87 1.31 -16.78 -24.39
N ARG A 88 1.65 -15.50 -24.14
CA ARG A 88 3.02 -15.11 -23.82
C ARG A 88 3.50 -15.86 -22.57
N PHE A 89 4.69 -16.46 -22.68
CA PHE A 89 5.25 -17.39 -21.69
C PHE A 89 4.40 -18.64 -21.43
N GLY A 90 3.52 -19.02 -22.36
CA GLY A 90 2.60 -20.15 -22.24
C GLY A 90 1.34 -19.86 -21.41
N GLN A 91 1.08 -18.60 -21.05
CA GLN A 91 0.05 -18.23 -20.06
C GLN A 91 -1.01 -17.28 -20.64
N ARG A 92 -2.22 -17.26 -20.05
CA ARG A 92 -3.40 -16.56 -20.61
C ARG A 92 -4.18 -15.71 -19.62
N ASP A 93 -3.67 -15.57 -18.41
CA ASP A 93 -4.27 -14.91 -17.25
C ASP A 93 -3.37 -13.78 -16.73
N TRP A 94 -2.51 -13.21 -17.58
CA TRP A 94 -1.81 -11.97 -17.28
C TRP A 94 -2.82 -10.85 -17.08
N ARG A 95 -2.51 -9.95 -16.16
CA ARG A 95 -3.28 -8.73 -15.89
C ARG A 95 -2.34 -7.62 -15.46
N MET A 96 -2.81 -6.38 -15.58
CA MET A 96 -2.18 -5.26 -14.91
C MET A 96 -2.45 -5.38 -13.39
N PRO A 97 -1.43 -5.24 -12.53
CA PRO A 97 -1.60 -5.37 -11.08
C PRO A 97 -2.50 -4.27 -10.56
N ASN A 98 -3.35 -4.58 -9.58
CA ASN A 98 -3.98 -3.52 -8.79
C ASN A 98 -2.92 -2.86 -7.90
N ARG A 99 -3.26 -1.71 -7.30
CA ARG A 99 -2.29 -0.93 -6.53
C ARG A 99 -1.69 -1.67 -5.33
N ARG A 100 -2.44 -2.59 -4.70
CA ARG A 100 -1.97 -3.34 -3.53
C ARG A 100 -1.00 -4.45 -3.94
N GLU A 101 -1.25 -5.08 -5.07
CA GLU A 101 -0.35 -6.10 -5.62
C GLU A 101 0.98 -5.49 -6.05
N LEU A 102 0.96 -4.36 -6.78
CA LEU A 102 2.21 -3.69 -7.15
C LEU A 102 2.98 -3.20 -5.91
N ARG A 103 2.28 -2.66 -4.90
CA ARG A 103 2.89 -2.27 -3.62
C ARG A 103 3.47 -3.44 -2.85
N SER A 104 2.93 -4.65 -3.00
CA SER A 104 3.43 -5.83 -2.29
C SER A 104 4.87 -6.19 -2.66
N LEU A 105 5.34 -5.81 -3.86
CA LEU A 105 6.73 -5.98 -4.28
C LEU A 105 7.70 -5.02 -3.60
N LEU A 106 7.23 -3.92 -3.02
CA LEU A 106 8.10 -2.83 -2.57
C LEU A 106 8.81 -3.17 -1.26
N SER A 107 9.99 -2.61 -1.11
CA SER A 107 10.80 -2.63 0.10
C SER A 107 11.06 -1.20 0.55
N LEU A 108 10.58 -0.83 1.75
CA LEU A 108 10.81 0.50 2.31
C LEU A 108 12.21 0.66 2.92
N GLN A 109 13.06 -0.39 2.82
CA GLN A 109 14.47 -0.36 3.22
C GLN A 109 15.43 -0.02 2.06
N THR A 110 14.92 0.05 0.84
CA THR A 110 15.72 0.21 -0.37
C THR A 110 15.18 1.37 -1.20
N ARG A 111 16.00 1.94 -2.07
CA ARG A 111 15.63 3.00 -3.01
C ARG A 111 16.41 2.82 -4.30
N LEU A 112 15.85 3.31 -5.40
CA LEU A 112 16.50 3.31 -6.72
C LEU A 112 17.06 1.93 -7.16
N PRO A 113 16.24 0.85 -7.20
CA PRO A 113 14.80 0.81 -6.97
C PRO A 113 14.41 0.45 -5.52
N ALA A 114 13.18 0.77 -5.13
CA ALA A 114 12.58 0.42 -3.85
C ALA A 114 12.03 -1.02 -3.85
N LEU A 115 12.89 -1.98 -4.21
CA LEU A 115 12.61 -3.41 -4.26
C LEU A 115 13.52 -4.17 -3.27
N PRO A 116 13.12 -5.34 -2.75
CA PRO A 116 13.95 -6.13 -1.85
C PRO A 116 15.35 -6.33 -2.42
N GLU A 117 16.36 -6.27 -1.54
CA GLU A 117 17.74 -6.54 -1.94
C GLU A 117 17.84 -7.90 -2.63
N ARG A 118 18.65 -7.97 -3.70
CA ARG A 118 18.85 -9.19 -4.51
C ARG A 118 17.56 -9.68 -5.21
N HIS A 119 16.59 -8.81 -5.47
CA HIS A 119 15.46 -9.15 -6.33
C HIS A 119 15.95 -9.69 -7.69
N PRO A 120 15.24 -10.66 -8.31
CA PRO A 120 15.69 -11.27 -9.57
C PRO A 120 15.20 -10.54 -10.83
N PHE A 121 14.41 -9.48 -10.65
CA PHE A 121 13.80 -8.71 -11.74
C PHE A 121 14.83 -7.94 -12.57
N ILE A 122 14.58 -7.85 -13.87
CA ILE A 122 15.42 -7.16 -14.85
C ILE A 122 14.62 -6.02 -15.51
N ASP A 123 15.33 -5.12 -16.19
CA ASP A 123 14.76 -3.95 -16.88
C ASP A 123 13.85 -3.10 -15.98
N VAL A 124 14.22 -3.01 -14.70
CA VAL A 124 13.51 -2.20 -13.70
C VAL A 124 13.78 -0.73 -13.97
N PHE A 125 12.73 0.01 -14.32
CA PHE A 125 12.78 1.44 -14.49
C PHE A 125 12.57 2.13 -13.14
N ASN A 126 13.40 3.11 -12.77
CA ASN A 126 13.27 3.82 -11.49
C ASN A 126 12.18 4.93 -11.53
N GLY A 127 11.12 4.71 -12.29
CA GLY A 127 10.02 5.67 -12.46
C GLY A 127 8.67 5.04 -12.16
N TRP A 128 7.66 5.46 -12.91
CA TRP A 128 6.26 5.15 -12.62
C TRP A 128 5.77 3.90 -13.33
N TYR A 129 5.03 3.08 -12.61
CA TYR A 129 4.37 1.87 -13.09
C TYR A 129 2.87 1.96 -12.88
N TRP A 130 2.10 1.74 -13.94
CA TRP A 130 0.65 1.71 -13.88
C TRP A 130 0.13 0.59 -12.99
N THR A 131 -1.01 0.87 -12.37
CA THR A 131 -1.86 -0.13 -11.73
C THR A 131 -3.23 -0.11 -12.40
N SER A 132 -3.98 -1.20 -12.31
CA SER A 132 -5.34 -1.31 -12.85
C SER A 132 -6.40 -0.60 -12.01
N THR A 133 -6.01 0.04 -10.90
CA THR A 133 -6.90 0.74 -9.98
C THR A 133 -7.12 2.18 -10.45
N THR A 134 -8.37 2.55 -10.71
CA THR A 134 -8.78 3.94 -11.00
C THR A 134 -8.75 4.80 -9.72
N ALA A 135 -8.47 6.09 -9.82
CA ALA A 135 -8.56 7.01 -8.68
C ALA A 135 -10.01 7.49 -8.47
N ALA A 136 -10.63 7.14 -7.34
CA ALA A 136 -12.04 7.48 -7.08
C ALA A 136 -12.32 8.99 -7.10
N ILE A 137 -11.39 9.81 -6.60
CA ILE A 137 -11.51 11.28 -6.59
C ILE A 137 -11.49 11.90 -8.00
N SER A 138 -10.92 11.20 -8.99
CA SER A 138 -10.89 11.64 -10.39
C SER A 138 -10.82 10.43 -11.32
N PRO A 139 -11.96 9.88 -11.77
CA PRO A 139 -11.97 8.61 -12.52
C PRO A 139 -11.30 8.64 -13.91
N ALA A 140 -10.98 9.84 -14.42
CA ALA A 140 -10.12 10.03 -15.59
C ALA A 140 -8.62 9.76 -15.28
N HIS A 141 -8.28 9.50 -14.02
CA HIS A 141 -6.94 9.18 -13.54
C HIS A 141 -6.87 7.75 -13.00
N ALA A 142 -5.68 7.16 -13.05
CA ALA A 142 -5.38 5.86 -12.46
C ALA A 142 -4.17 5.94 -11.53
N TRP A 143 -4.06 5.00 -10.60
CA TRP A 143 -2.93 4.93 -9.68
C TRP A 143 -1.68 4.39 -10.38
N TYR A 144 -0.53 4.96 -10.04
CA TYR A 144 0.78 4.45 -10.38
C TYR A 144 1.70 4.43 -9.15
N VAL A 145 2.72 3.57 -9.20
CA VAL A 145 3.75 3.46 -8.16
C VAL A 145 5.10 3.88 -8.74
N ALA A 146 5.79 4.77 -8.05
CA ALA A 146 7.15 5.20 -8.37
C ALA A 146 8.17 4.28 -7.68
N LEU A 147 9.03 3.60 -8.45
CA LEU A 147 10.03 2.68 -7.90
C LEU A 147 11.29 3.37 -7.37
N ASP A 148 11.47 4.67 -7.56
CA ASP A 148 12.58 5.41 -6.95
C ASP A 148 12.55 5.35 -5.42
N GLY A 149 11.37 5.51 -4.83
CA GLY A 149 11.14 5.57 -3.39
C GLY A 149 9.80 4.99 -2.95
N ALA A 150 9.21 4.07 -3.71
CA ALA A 150 7.96 3.34 -3.40
C ALA A 150 6.68 4.21 -3.30
N ARG A 151 6.71 5.46 -3.76
CA ARG A 151 5.60 6.42 -3.59
C ARG A 151 4.43 6.07 -4.51
N MET A 152 3.21 6.36 -4.07
CA MET A 152 2.00 6.07 -4.85
C MET A 152 1.18 7.34 -5.09
N PHE A 153 0.95 7.66 -6.36
CA PHE A 153 0.18 8.81 -6.81
C PHE A 153 -0.78 8.39 -7.93
N TYR A 154 -1.60 9.32 -8.42
CA TYR A 154 -2.44 9.09 -9.59
C TYR A 154 -2.11 10.10 -10.69
N GLY A 155 -2.32 9.68 -11.94
CA GLY A 155 -2.06 10.47 -13.15
C GLY A 155 -3.15 10.24 -14.17
N GLY A 156 -3.26 11.16 -15.14
CA GLY A 156 -4.28 11.07 -16.19
C GLY A 156 -4.09 9.79 -17.00
N LYS A 157 -5.19 9.13 -17.38
CA LYS A 157 -5.15 7.89 -18.17
C LYS A 157 -4.54 8.09 -19.58
N ASP A 158 -4.41 9.34 -20.01
CA ASP A 158 -3.74 9.81 -21.23
C ASP A 158 -2.23 10.00 -21.10
N GLN A 159 -1.69 9.98 -19.87
CA GLN A 159 -0.24 9.99 -19.63
C GLN A 159 0.37 8.62 -19.85
N SER A 160 1.69 8.54 -20.01
CA SER A 160 2.37 7.28 -20.33
C SER A 160 3.32 6.84 -19.21
N PHE A 161 3.12 5.63 -18.68
CA PHE A 161 3.96 5.01 -17.64
C PHE A 161 4.28 3.55 -17.97
N MET A 162 5.19 2.94 -17.23
CA MET A 162 5.59 1.54 -17.45
C MET A 162 4.48 0.57 -17.01
N LEU A 163 4.50 -0.64 -17.57
CA LEU A 163 3.60 -1.72 -17.24
C LEU A 163 4.40 -2.91 -16.71
N TRP A 164 3.99 -3.44 -15.56
CA TRP A 164 4.56 -4.67 -15.00
C TRP A 164 3.46 -5.72 -14.82
N PRO A 165 3.31 -6.65 -15.78
CA PRO A 165 2.24 -7.65 -15.70
C PRO A 165 2.45 -8.63 -14.55
N VAL A 166 1.33 -9.02 -13.95
CA VAL A 166 1.23 -10.02 -12.89
C VAL A 166 0.14 -11.01 -13.26
N ARG A 167 0.17 -12.19 -12.64
CA ARG A 167 -0.89 -13.19 -12.77
C ARG A 167 -1.05 -14.01 -11.49
N GLY A 168 -2.07 -14.89 -11.51
CA GLY A 168 -2.46 -15.72 -10.37
C GLY A 168 -3.34 -14.99 -9.36
N GLU A 169 -3.96 -15.77 -8.48
CA GLU A 169 -4.85 -15.29 -7.40
C GLU A 169 -4.09 -14.99 -6.09
N GLY A 170 -2.85 -15.47 -5.97
CA GLY A 170 -2.02 -15.34 -4.77
C GLY A 170 -2.46 -16.22 -3.61
N LEU A 171 -1.83 -16.02 -2.45
CA LEU A 171 -2.09 -16.71 -1.18
C LEU A 171 -3.15 -16.02 -0.33
N GLY A 172 -3.86 -15.03 -0.89
CA GLY A 172 -4.83 -14.22 -0.15
C GLY A 172 -4.20 -13.28 0.88
N VAL A 173 -2.89 -13.04 0.90
CA VAL A 173 -2.27 -12.10 1.86
C VAL A 173 -2.44 -10.63 1.48
N VAL A 174 -2.80 -10.35 0.22
CA VAL A 174 -3.10 -9.01 -0.28
C VAL A 174 -4.62 -8.85 -0.37
N PRO A 175 -5.24 -7.89 0.32
CA PRO A 175 -6.69 -7.70 0.29
C PRO A 175 -7.14 -7.00 -0.99
N ARG A 176 -8.40 -7.23 -1.39
CA ARG A 176 -9.06 -6.49 -2.48
C ARG A 176 -9.04 -4.99 -2.22
N THR A 177 -8.95 -4.17 -3.24
CA THR A 177 -8.87 -2.69 -3.12
C THR A 177 -10.19 -2.03 -2.72
N GLY A 178 -11.33 -2.73 -2.88
CA GLY A 178 -12.68 -2.17 -2.74
C GLY A 178 -13.27 -1.67 -4.06
N GLN A 179 -12.45 -1.48 -5.10
CA GLN A 179 -12.91 -1.04 -6.41
C GLN A 179 -13.82 -2.08 -7.07
N SER A 180 -14.98 -1.64 -7.54
CA SER A 180 -16.02 -2.50 -8.12
C SER A 180 -16.58 -2.00 -9.45
N LEU A 181 -16.31 -0.74 -9.79
CA LEU A 181 -16.68 -0.08 -11.04
C LEU A 181 -15.46 0.04 -11.96
N CYS A 182 -15.72 0.14 -13.25
CA CYS A 182 -14.72 0.35 -14.29
C CYS A 182 -15.04 1.64 -15.04
N TYR A 183 -14.01 2.30 -15.55
CA TYR A 183 -14.12 3.64 -16.11
C TYR A 183 -13.31 3.78 -17.40
N ASP A 184 -13.86 4.50 -18.37
CA ASP A 184 -13.15 4.86 -19.60
C ASP A 184 -12.03 5.89 -19.33
N ALA A 185 -11.33 6.31 -20.39
CA ALA A 185 -10.25 7.30 -20.30
C ALA A 185 -10.72 8.70 -19.87
N ALA A 186 -11.99 9.03 -20.12
CA ALA A 186 -12.60 10.30 -19.72
C ALA A 186 -13.18 10.25 -18.29
N GLY A 187 -13.18 9.08 -17.65
CA GLY A 187 -13.69 8.87 -16.31
C GLY A 187 -15.19 8.55 -16.25
N ASN A 188 -15.84 8.23 -17.38
CA ASN A 188 -17.21 7.77 -17.35
C ASN A 188 -17.25 6.29 -16.96
N VAL A 189 -18.27 5.91 -16.17
CA VAL A 189 -18.52 4.51 -15.83
C VAL A 189 -18.76 3.71 -17.11
N MET A 190 -18.10 2.56 -17.23
CA MET A 190 -18.25 1.62 -18.34
C MET A 190 -18.49 0.20 -17.83
N SER A 191 -18.84 -0.71 -18.74
CA SER A 191 -18.89 -2.14 -18.42
C SER A 191 -17.51 -2.64 -17.99
N CYS A 192 -17.47 -3.39 -16.90
CA CYS A 192 -16.23 -4.05 -16.47
C CYS A 192 -15.88 -5.27 -17.33
N VAL A 193 -16.82 -5.88 -18.04
CA VAL A 193 -16.57 -7.12 -18.78
C VAL A 193 -15.52 -6.90 -19.87
N GLY A 194 -14.40 -7.60 -19.76
CA GLY A 194 -13.27 -7.54 -20.69
C GLY A 194 -12.45 -6.25 -20.60
N SER A 195 -12.60 -5.47 -19.53
CA SER A 195 -11.91 -4.18 -19.36
C SER A 195 -10.47 -4.32 -18.87
N GLY A 196 -10.12 -5.42 -18.21
CA GLY A 196 -8.83 -5.63 -17.55
C GLY A 196 -8.62 -4.82 -16.27
N GLN A 197 -9.61 -4.01 -15.85
CA GLN A 197 -9.49 -3.09 -14.72
C GLN A 197 -9.67 -3.79 -13.37
N ASP A 198 -9.24 -3.15 -12.29
CA ASP A 198 -9.36 -3.68 -10.92
C ASP A 198 -10.83 -4.00 -10.55
N GLY A 199 -11.77 -3.16 -10.96
CA GLY A 199 -13.21 -3.37 -10.74
C GLY A 199 -13.79 -4.62 -11.39
N GLU A 200 -13.17 -5.13 -12.46
CA GLU A 200 -13.54 -6.39 -13.12
C GLU A 200 -13.05 -7.59 -12.31
N TRP A 201 -11.75 -7.62 -12.01
CA TRP A 201 -11.13 -8.80 -11.43
C TRP A 201 -11.34 -8.92 -9.93
N ARG A 202 -11.34 -7.78 -9.22
CA ARG A 202 -11.48 -7.70 -7.75
C ARG A 202 -10.56 -8.71 -7.04
N VAL A 203 -9.30 -8.78 -7.49
CA VAL A 203 -8.31 -9.74 -6.99
C VAL A 203 -7.89 -9.40 -5.56
N GLY A 204 -7.62 -10.44 -4.77
CA GLY A 204 -7.18 -10.36 -3.39
C GLY A 204 -8.21 -10.91 -2.41
N ALA A 205 -7.83 -10.92 -1.12
CA ALA A 205 -8.70 -11.39 -0.06
C ALA A 205 -9.97 -10.53 0.07
N PRO A 206 -11.17 -11.13 0.06
CA PRO A 206 -12.41 -10.40 0.25
C PRO A 206 -12.46 -9.77 1.64
N TRP A 207 -13.11 -8.62 1.75
CA TRP A 207 -13.34 -8.00 3.05
C TRP A 207 -14.43 -8.75 3.82
N PRO A 208 -14.29 -8.94 5.14
CA PRO A 208 -15.35 -9.48 5.98
C PRO A 208 -16.54 -8.51 6.06
N GLU A 209 -17.73 -9.04 6.28
CA GLU A 209 -18.96 -8.27 6.47
C GLU A 209 -19.63 -8.66 7.81
N PRO A 210 -19.75 -7.73 8.79
CA PRO A 210 -19.16 -6.39 8.79
C PRO A 210 -17.63 -6.44 8.92
N ARG A 211 -16.94 -5.45 8.35
CA ARG A 211 -15.47 -5.33 8.41
C ARG A 211 -14.99 -4.85 9.79
N PHE A 212 -15.66 -3.85 10.33
CA PHE A 212 -15.28 -3.23 11.60
C PHE A 212 -16.21 -3.66 12.72
N GLU A 213 -15.63 -3.91 13.88
CA GLU A 213 -16.35 -4.26 15.10
C GLU A 213 -15.98 -3.30 16.22
N MET A 214 -16.98 -2.68 16.82
CA MET A 214 -16.81 -1.82 17.99
C MET A 214 -16.53 -2.68 19.23
N LEU A 215 -15.34 -2.51 19.80
CA LEU A 215 -14.95 -3.08 21.09
C LEU A 215 -14.88 -1.97 22.15
N GLN A 216 -14.69 -2.36 23.41
CA GLN A 216 -14.55 -1.41 24.51
C GLN A 216 -13.30 -0.52 24.33
N ASP A 217 -12.19 -1.12 23.89
CA ASP A 217 -10.88 -0.48 23.82
C ASP A 217 -10.57 0.12 22.44
N GLY A 218 -11.48 0.00 21.46
CA GLY A 218 -11.26 0.51 20.11
C GLY A 218 -12.15 -0.14 19.05
N VAL A 219 -11.70 -0.06 17.81
CA VAL A 219 -12.36 -0.64 16.64
C VAL A 219 -11.50 -1.77 16.10
N LEU A 220 -12.00 -2.99 16.16
CA LEU A 220 -11.35 -4.14 15.55
C LEU A 220 -11.61 -4.15 14.04
N ASP A 221 -10.55 -4.12 13.24
CA ASP A 221 -10.61 -4.45 11.81
C ASP A 221 -10.52 -5.96 11.64
N ARG A 222 -11.63 -6.60 11.31
CA ARG A 222 -11.71 -8.06 11.15
C ARG A 222 -10.91 -8.55 9.94
N LEU A 223 -10.57 -7.68 8.99
CA LEU A 223 -9.68 -8.03 7.88
C LEU A 223 -8.24 -8.19 8.39
N THR A 224 -7.74 -7.25 9.18
CA THR A 224 -6.32 -7.24 9.56
C THR A 224 -6.02 -7.80 10.94
N ARG A 225 -7.09 -8.02 11.73
CA ARG A 225 -7.03 -8.33 13.16
C ARG A 225 -6.33 -7.24 13.99
N LEU A 226 -6.28 -6.01 13.46
CA LEU A 226 -5.74 -4.85 14.14
C LEU A 226 -6.84 -4.16 14.95
N LEU A 227 -6.47 -3.68 16.14
CA LEU A 227 -7.31 -2.83 16.96
C LEU A 227 -6.90 -1.38 16.72
N TRP A 228 -7.82 -0.58 16.20
CA TRP A 228 -7.61 0.84 15.94
C TRP A 228 -8.21 1.68 17.07
N HIS A 229 -7.50 2.72 17.48
CA HIS A 229 -8.06 3.66 18.45
C HIS A 229 -9.29 4.33 17.83
N ARG A 230 -10.40 4.43 18.59
CA ARG A 230 -11.69 4.88 18.05
C ARG A 230 -11.64 6.32 17.55
N SER A 231 -11.06 7.22 18.34
CA SER A 231 -10.80 8.59 17.91
C SER A 231 -9.50 8.61 17.11
N ALA A 232 -9.60 8.93 15.82
CA ALA A 232 -8.46 9.04 14.93
C ALA A 232 -7.72 10.38 15.11
N ASN A 233 -7.75 10.98 16.30
CA ASN A 233 -7.12 12.28 16.54
C ASN A 233 -6.51 12.34 17.94
N LEU A 234 -5.38 11.63 18.14
CA LEU A 234 -4.70 11.58 19.44
C LEU A 234 -4.11 12.92 19.88
N THR A 235 -3.89 13.86 18.95
CA THR A 235 -3.34 15.18 19.23
C THR A 235 -4.34 16.27 18.79
N PRO A 236 -4.57 17.33 19.58
CA PRO A 236 -5.59 18.34 19.25
C PRO A 236 -5.26 19.19 18.02
N GLN A 237 -4.00 19.16 17.56
CA GLN A 237 -3.50 19.82 16.37
C GLN A 237 -2.52 18.88 15.65
N PRO A 238 -2.23 19.11 14.36
CA PRO A 238 -1.15 18.42 13.66
C PRO A 238 0.20 18.61 14.38
N VAL A 239 1.05 17.58 14.33
CA VAL A 239 2.32 17.53 15.09
C VAL A 239 3.49 17.12 14.22
N VAL A 240 4.70 17.42 14.68
CA VAL A 240 5.92 16.87 14.06
C VAL A 240 6.02 15.36 14.33
N TRP A 241 6.83 14.65 13.54
CA TRP A 241 6.85 13.19 13.59
C TRP A 241 7.30 12.63 14.94
N ARG A 242 8.31 13.22 15.58
CA ARG A 242 8.75 12.81 16.93
C ARG A 242 7.65 12.96 17.99
N GLU A 243 6.79 13.96 17.84
CA GLU A 243 5.69 14.23 18.77
C GLU A 243 4.56 13.21 18.59
N ALA A 244 4.35 12.71 17.37
CA ALA A 244 3.42 11.61 17.11
C ALA A 244 3.84 10.32 17.84
N LEU A 245 5.13 9.97 17.76
CA LEU A 245 5.69 8.83 18.52
C LEU A 245 5.55 9.04 20.04
N ALA A 246 5.84 10.24 20.52
CA ALA A 246 5.69 10.59 21.94
C ALA A 246 4.23 10.56 22.42
N ALA A 247 3.27 10.97 21.58
CA ALA A 247 1.85 10.93 21.89
C ALA A 247 1.36 9.50 22.14
N VAL A 248 1.79 8.55 21.30
CA VAL A 248 1.47 7.13 21.51
C VAL A 248 2.17 6.56 22.76
N ALA A 249 3.42 6.93 23.01
CA ALA A 249 4.11 6.53 24.25
C ALA A 249 3.37 7.06 25.50
N LYS A 250 2.85 8.29 25.45
CA LYS A 250 2.04 8.88 26.52
C LYS A 250 0.70 8.17 26.70
N LEU A 251 0.04 7.76 25.61
CA LEU A 251 -1.18 6.95 25.64
C LEU A 251 -0.96 5.65 26.41
N ASN A 252 0.15 4.94 26.12
CA ASN A 252 0.50 3.71 26.82
C ASN A 252 0.82 3.93 28.32
N GLN A 253 1.41 5.07 28.69
CA GLN A 253 1.70 5.40 30.10
C GLN A 253 0.44 5.71 30.92
N ALA A 254 -0.63 6.18 30.26
CA ALA A 254 -1.90 6.45 30.93
C ALA A 254 -2.65 5.16 31.32
N GLY A 255 -2.19 3.99 30.86
CA GLY A 255 -2.79 2.70 31.19
C GLY A 255 -4.11 2.44 30.47
N GLU A 256 -4.37 3.12 29.35
CA GLU A 256 -5.57 2.95 28.51
C GLU A 256 -5.51 1.67 27.66
N GLY A 257 -5.34 0.51 28.31
CA GLY A 257 -5.42 -0.80 27.69
C GLY A 257 -4.23 -1.14 26.78
N SER A 258 -4.55 -1.67 25.60
CA SER A 258 -3.69 -2.31 24.59
C SER A 258 -2.30 -1.68 24.38
N ALA A 259 -1.34 -2.46 23.86
CA ALA A 259 -0.03 -1.97 23.47
C ALA A 259 -0.11 -1.13 22.19
N TRP A 260 -0.46 0.15 22.33
CA TRP A 260 -0.63 1.08 21.22
C TRP A 260 0.70 1.44 20.57
N ARG A 261 0.68 1.65 19.26
CA ARG A 261 1.79 2.12 18.45
C ARG A 261 1.31 3.02 17.32
N LEU A 262 2.22 3.82 16.79
CA LEU A 262 1.98 4.52 15.53
C LEU A 262 1.98 3.47 14.40
N PRO A 263 0.95 3.42 13.54
CA PRO A 263 0.81 2.39 12.52
C PRO A 263 1.91 2.50 11.48
N THR A 264 2.33 1.36 10.93
CA THR A 264 3.16 1.34 9.72
C THR A 264 2.34 1.83 8.53
N ILE A 265 3.02 2.23 7.45
CA ILE A 265 2.30 2.70 6.26
C ILE A 265 1.45 1.59 5.60
N ASN A 266 1.84 0.32 5.75
CA ASN A 266 1.07 -0.80 5.21
C ASN A 266 -0.22 -1.07 6.02
N GLU A 267 -0.21 -0.81 7.33
CA GLU A 267 -1.42 -0.90 8.14
C GLU A 267 -2.39 0.23 7.83
N LEU A 268 -1.89 1.46 7.71
CA LEU A 268 -2.68 2.60 7.24
C LEU A 268 -3.27 2.35 5.85
N GLU A 269 -2.49 1.83 4.89
CA GLU A 269 -2.97 1.53 3.54
C GLU A 269 -4.07 0.45 3.55
N SER A 270 -4.00 -0.50 4.49
CA SER A 270 -4.99 -1.57 4.61
C SER A 270 -6.39 -1.03 4.89
N LEU A 271 -6.53 0.12 5.58
CA LEU A 271 -7.82 0.79 5.83
C LEU A 271 -8.45 1.37 4.57
N VAL A 272 -7.66 1.64 3.52
CA VAL A 272 -8.15 2.40 2.36
C VAL A 272 -9.20 1.60 1.59
N ASP A 273 -10.31 2.28 1.26
CA ASP A 273 -11.26 1.84 0.23
C ASP A 273 -11.02 2.63 -1.06
N CYS A 274 -10.56 1.95 -2.11
CA CYS A 274 -10.23 2.58 -3.39
C CYS A 274 -11.46 2.92 -4.24
N ALA A 275 -12.68 2.58 -3.79
CA ALA A 275 -13.93 3.01 -4.40
C ALA A 275 -14.47 4.33 -3.82
N VAL A 276 -13.90 4.80 -2.71
CA VAL A 276 -14.39 5.98 -1.97
C VAL A 276 -13.27 7.00 -1.83
N HIS A 277 -13.63 8.26 -1.65
CA HIS A 277 -12.72 9.35 -1.38
C HIS A 277 -13.37 10.34 -0.39
N SER A 278 -12.55 11.15 0.29
CA SER A 278 -13.00 12.21 1.21
C SER A 278 -13.99 11.76 2.32
N PRO A 279 -13.66 10.77 3.17
CA PRO A 279 -12.40 10.02 3.23
C PRO A 279 -12.45 8.70 2.44
N ALA A 280 -11.29 8.22 2.00
CA ALA A 280 -11.10 6.93 1.35
C ALA A 280 -11.11 5.77 2.36
N LEU A 281 -12.19 5.67 3.14
CA LEU A 281 -12.45 4.62 4.12
C LEU A 281 -13.73 3.86 3.74
N PRO A 282 -13.89 2.57 4.15
CA PRO A 282 -15.12 1.83 3.90
C PRO A 282 -16.33 2.55 4.50
N ALA A 283 -17.43 2.58 3.74
CA ALA A 283 -18.66 3.23 4.18
C ALA A 283 -19.18 2.63 5.50
N GLY A 284 -19.68 3.50 6.39
CA GLY A 284 -20.21 3.09 7.69
C GLY A 284 -19.15 2.73 8.74
N HIS A 285 -17.88 3.07 8.51
CA HIS A 285 -16.83 2.89 9.52
C HIS A 285 -17.19 3.57 10.86
N PRO A 286 -16.81 3.00 12.01
CA PRO A 286 -17.20 3.54 13.31
C PRO A 286 -16.17 4.50 13.94
N PHE A 287 -15.11 4.85 13.21
CA PHE A 287 -14.07 5.79 13.64
C PHE A 287 -14.64 7.20 13.86
N ALA A 288 -14.20 7.84 14.94
CA ALA A 288 -14.51 9.22 15.28
C ALA A 288 -13.33 10.14 14.94
N ASP A 289 -13.61 11.44 14.76
CA ASP A 289 -12.59 12.49 14.60
C ASP A 289 -11.60 12.23 13.45
N VAL A 290 -12.07 11.61 12.35
CA VAL A 290 -11.25 11.32 11.19
C VAL A 290 -10.83 12.63 10.49
N LEU A 291 -9.53 12.88 10.48
CA LEU A 291 -8.83 13.92 9.71
C LEU A 291 -8.30 13.36 8.38
N ASP A 292 -7.68 14.22 7.57
CA ASP A 292 -7.20 13.86 6.22
C ASP A 292 -5.84 13.13 6.25
N ILE A 293 -4.82 13.71 6.90
CA ILE A 293 -3.43 13.26 6.73
C ILE A 293 -2.86 12.69 8.02
N TYR A 294 -2.29 11.49 7.96
CA TYR A 294 -1.77 10.75 9.12
C TYR A 294 -0.31 10.37 8.98
N TRP A 295 0.45 10.58 10.05
CA TRP A 295 1.79 9.99 10.18
C TRP A 295 1.71 8.46 10.28
N SER A 296 2.65 7.79 9.63
CA SER A 296 3.01 6.41 9.94
C SER A 296 4.31 6.34 10.74
N SER A 297 4.62 5.19 11.33
CA SER A 297 5.92 4.90 11.97
C SER A 297 7.02 4.54 10.96
N SER A 298 6.72 4.50 9.67
CA SER A 298 7.66 4.10 8.62
C SER A 298 8.46 5.31 8.11
N THR A 299 9.80 5.23 8.14
CA THR A 299 10.68 6.26 7.53
C THR A 299 10.72 6.10 6.01
N SER A 300 10.84 7.19 5.25
CA SER A 300 11.16 7.11 3.81
C SER A 300 12.67 7.03 3.63
N LEU A 301 13.20 5.93 3.08
CA LEU A 301 14.65 5.87 2.83
C LEU A 301 15.10 6.58 1.57
N PHE A 302 14.17 7.04 0.73
CA PHE A 302 14.50 7.99 -0.33
C PHE A 302 15.14 9.24 0.26
N GLU A 303 14.58 9.76 1.36
CA GLU A 303 15.11 10.88 2.17
C GLU A 303 14.78 10.62 3.65
N PRO A 304 15.74 10.13 4.48
CA PRO A 304 15.46 9.66 5.85
C PRO A 304 14.95 10.71 6.85
N ASP A 305 15.04 12.00 6.53
CA ASP A 305 14.40 13.11 7.26
C ASP A 305 12.90 13.27 6.92
N TRP A 306 12.37 12.40 6.05
CA TRP A 306 10.94 12.26 5.76
C TRP A 306 10.37 10.95 6.33
N ALA A 307 9.09 10.96 6.65
CA ALA A 307 8.33 9.79 7.05
C ALA A 307 7.12 9.58 6.12
N TRP A 308 6.68 8.34 6.02
CA TRP A 308 5.49 7.98 5.26
C TRP A 308 4.22 8.48 5.92
N ALA A 309 3.25 8.84 5.10
CA ALA A 309 1.95 9.32 5.54
C ALA A 309 0.81 8.81 4.64
N LEU A 310 -0.36 8.63 5.23
CA LEU A 310 -1.60 8.34 4.52
C LEU A 310 -2.41 9.63 4.33
N TYR A 311 -2.90 9.86 3.12
CA TYR A 311 -3.78 10.98 2.76
C TYR A 311 -5.17 10.42 2.46
N LEU A 312 -6.12 10.55 3.39
CA LEU A 312 -7.45 9.96 3.29
C LEU A 312 -8.37 10.68 2.30
N GLU A 313 -8.15 11.95 1.97
CA GLU A 313 -8.94 12.64 0.95
C GLU A 313 -8.95 11.85 -0.36
N LYS A 314 -7.79 11.30 -0.74
CA LYS A 314 -7.59 10.53 -1.98
C LYS A 314 -7.22 9.06 -1.76
N GLY A 315 -6.88 8.64 -0.56
CA GLY A 315 -6.38 7.29 -0.28
C GLY A 315 -4.95 7.03 -0.76
N ALA A 316 -4.10 8.06 -0.85
CA ALA A 316 -2.70 7.95 -1.31
C ALA A 316 -1.75 7.67 -0.15
N THR A 317 -0.64 6.98 -0.45
CA THR A 317 0.51 6.87 0.47
C THR A 317 1.65 7.73 -0.06
N GLY A 318 1.96 8.78 0.68
CA GLY A 318 2.98 9.77 0.35
C GLY A 318 3.99 9.91 1.49
N VAL A 319 4.68 11.04 1.51
CA VAL A 319 5.71 11.34 2.51
C VAL A 319 5.59 12.79 2.97
N GLY A 320 5.97 13.03 4.23
CA GLY A 320 6.12 14.37 4.81
C GLY A 320 7.48 14.54 5.49
N GLN A 321 8.00 15.75 5.53
CA GLN A 321 9.22 16.04 6.30
C GLN A 321 8.93 15.95 7.80
N LYS A 322 9.75 15.19 8.53
CA LYS A 322 9.53 14.87 9.95
C LYS A 322 9.43 16.12 10.84
N ARG A 323 10.08 17.21 10.43
CA ARG A 323 10.13 18.49 11.16
C ARG A 323 8.91 19.41 10.99
N PHE A 324 7.97 19.09 10.10
CA PHE A 324 6.79 19.93 9.88
C PHE A 324 5.56 19.35 10.56
N ALA A 325 4.85 20.21 11.28
CA ALA A 325 3.65 19.87 12.03
C ALA A 325 2.41 19.95 11.14
N GLU A 326 2.26 18.99 10.23
CA GLU A 326 1.21 18.98 9.21
C GLU A 326 0.32 17.73 9.25
N PHE A 327 0.66 16.75 10.09
CA PHE A 327 0.01 15.44 10.07
C PHE A 327 -0.57 15.07 11.44
N SER A 328 -1.65 14.30 11.37
CA SER A 328 -2.44 13.82 12.50
C SER A 328 -1.91 12.48 13.02
N VAL A 329 -2.35 12.10 14.22
CA VAL A 329 -1.87 10.91 14.92
C VAL A 329 -3.03 9.96 15.20
N TRP A 330 -2.92 8.73 14.69
CA TRP A 330 -3.88 7.66 14.93
C TRP A 330 -3.12 6.43 15.43
N ALA A 331 -3.52 5.87 16.57
CA ALA A 331 -2.89 4.68 17.12
C ALA A 331 -3.56 3.38 16.65
N VAL A 332 -2.73 2.35 16.54
CA VAL A 332 -3.11 0.97 16.30
C VAL A 332 -2.47 0.06 17.34
N ALA A 333 -3.09 -1.07 17.62
CA ALA A 333 -2.56 -2.16 18.42
C ALA A 333 -2.87 -3.49 17.74
N THR A 334 -2.23 -4.57 18.19
CA THR A 334 -2.63 -5.93 17.81
C THR A 334 -3.78 -6.35 18.72
N ALA A 335 -4.85 -6.92 18.16
CA ALA A 335 -5.92 -7.50 18.98
C ALA A 335 -5.47 -8.86 19.54
N ASP A 336 -5.68 -9.07 20.84
CA ASP A 336 -5.35 -10.32 21.54
C ASP A 336 -6.15 -11.55 21.05
#